data_AF-A0A1M4ZQI4-F1
#
_entry.id   AF-A0A1M4ZQI4-F1
#
_cell.length_a   1.000
_cell.length_b   1.000
_cell.length_c   1.000
_cell.angle_alpha   90.00
_cell.angle_beta   90.00
_cell.angle_gamma   90.00
#
_symmetry.space_group_name_H-M   'P 1'
#
loop_
_entity.id
_entity.type
_entity.pdbx_description
1 polymer ?
#
loop_
_entity_poly.entity_id
_entity_poly.type
_entity_poly.pdbx_seq_one_letter_code
_entity_poly.pdbx_strand_id
1 'polypeptide(L)' 'MSILLFLIPISLILLGIAVLVFVWAVRNGQFEDLDTPALDILLDDPPAPPQPTHPSDPTSDAD' A
#
# COMPACT_ATOMS: atom_id res chain seq x y z
N MET A 1 -33.11 35.92 0.60
CA MET A 1 -33.58 34.58 0.15
C MET A 1 -32.99 34.14 -1.20
N SER A 2 -31.92 34.79 -1.70
CA SER A 2 -31.32 34.43 -3.00
C SER A 2 -30.11 33.52 -2.88
N ILE A 3 -29.46 33.50 -1.71
CA ILE A 3 -28.22 32.74 -1.50
C ILE A 3 -28.45 31.22 -1.56
N LEU A 4 -29.64 30.75 -1.16
CA LEU A 4 -30.01 29.34 -1.23
C LEU A 4 -30.03 28.83 -2.69
N LEU A 5 -30.43 29.67 -3.65
CA LEU A 5 -30.39 29.33 -5.07
C LEU A 5 -28.97 29.11 -5.60
N PHE A 6 -27.96 29.69 -4.97
CA PHE A 6 -26.56 29.44 -5.29
C PHE A 6 -25.97 28.29 -4.48
N LEU A 7 -26.33 28.16 -3.20
CA LEU A 7 -25.80 27.11 -2.33
C LEU A 7 -26.23 25.70 -2.75
N ILE A 8 -27.48 25.54 -3.19
CA ILE A 8 -28.02 24.23 -3.60
C ILE A 8 -27.24 23.64 -4.80
N PRO A 9 -27.05 24.34 -5.93
CA PRO A 9 -26.29 23.78 -7.05
C PRO A 9 -24.80 23.58 -6.69
N ILE A 10 -24.21 24.49 -5.91
CA ILE A 10 -22.81 24.35 -5.47
C ILE A 10 -22.64 23.09 -4.61
N SER A 11 -23.56 22.83 -3.66
CA SER A 11 -23.48 21.64 -2.81
C SER A 11 -23.70 20.36 -3.59
N LEU A 12 -24.60 20.34 -4.58
CA LEU A 12 -24.79 19.20 -5.47
C LEU A 12 -23.54 18.90 -6.31
N ILE A 13 -22.87 19.94 -6.82
CA ILE A 13 -21.60 19.77 -7.56
C ILE A 13 -20.52 19.20 -6.63
N LEU A 14 -20.35 19.78 -5.43
CA LEU A 14 -19.38 19.29 -4.45
C LEU A 14 -19.66 17.84 -4.03
N LEU A 15 -20.92 17.50 -3.80
CA LEU A 15 -21.34 16.14 -3.49
C LEU A 15 -21.03 15.18 -4.66
N GLY A 16 -21.31 15.58 -5.90
CA GLY A 16 -20.98 14.80 -7.09
C GLY A 16 -19.49 14.56 -7.25
N ILE A 17 -18.67 15.58 -7.02
CA ILE A 17 -17.20 15.47 -7.02
C ILE A 17 -16.73 14.52 -5.92
N ALA A 18 -17.27 14.65 -4.71
CA ALA A 18 -16.91 13.78 -3.59
C ALA A 18 -17.22 12.30 -3.90
N VAL A 19 -18.39 12.02 -4.46
CA VAL A 19 -18.77 10.65 -4.88
C VAL A 19 -17.85 10.14 -6.00
N LEU A 20 -17.53 10.98 -6.99
CA LEU A 20 -16.65 10.60 -8.09
C LEU A 20 -15.25 10.23 -7.59
N VAL A 21 -14.67 11.08 -6.72
CA VAL A 21 -13.36 10.83 -6.10
C VAL A 21 -13.40 9.58 -5.23
N PHE A 22 -14.45 9.39 -4.45
CA PHE A 22 -14.64 8.19 -3.62
C PHE A 22 -14.66 6.91 -4.47
N VAL A 23 -15.49 6.87 -5.52
CA VAL A 23 -15.57 5.70 -6.42
C VAL A 23 -14.24 5.47 -7.14
N TRP A 24 -13.56 6.54 -7.55
CA TRP A 24 -12.22 6.42 -8.14
C TRP A 24 -11.22 5.81 -7.15
N ALA A 25 -11.17 6.28 -5.91
CA ALA A 25 -10.25 5.79 -4.88
C ALA A 25 -10.50 4.31 -4.53
N VAL A 26 -11.77 3.90 -4.43
CA VAL A 26 -12.16 2.50 -4.21
C VAL A 26 -11.69 1.62 -5.37
N ARG A 27 -11.89 2.06 -6.62
CA ARG A 27 -11.46 1.31 -7.81
C ARG A 27 -9.93 1.26 -7.96
N ASN A 28 -9.21 2.24 -7.42
CA ASN A 28 -7.76 2.30 -7.46
C ASN A 28 -7.09 1.46 -6.36
N GLY A 29 -7.86 0.71 -5.56
CA GLY A 29 -7.29 -0.15 -4.52
C GLY A 29 -6.69 0.62 -3.35
N GLN A 30 -7.03 1.90 -3.15
CA GLN A 30 -6.40 2.72 -2.09
C GLN A 30 -6.67 2.18 -0.66
N PHE A 31 -7.65 1.31 -0.50
CA PHE A 31 -8.02 0.68 0.77
C PHE A 31 -7.39 -0.70 0.96
N GLU A 32 -6.71 -1.27 -0.05
CA GLU A 32 -6.10 -2.59 0.03
C GLU A 32 -4.77 -2.58 0.78
N ASP A 33 -4.09 -1.43 0.86
CA ASP A 33 -2.77 -1.29 1.51
C ASP A 33 -2.85 -0.79 2.97
N LEU A 34 -4.03 -0.88 3.60
CA LEU A 34 -4.20 -0.54 5.02
C LEU A 34 -3.76 -1.68 5.94
N ASP A 35 -3.65 -2.91 5.42
CA ASP A 35 -3.34 -4.11 6.20
C ASP A 35 -1.83 -4.39 6.33
N THR A 36 -0.99 -3.78 5.49
CA THR A 36 0.44 -4.13 5.36
C THR A 36 1.37 -3.57 6.45
N PRO A 37 1.31 -2.29 6.89
CA PRO A 37 2.38 -1.72 7.71
C PRO A 37 2.30 -2.05 9.22
N ALA A 38 1.15 -2.49 9.73
CA ALA A 38 0.98 -2.74 11.17
C ALA A 38 1.57 -4.08 11.64
N LEU A 39 1.70 -5.05 10.74
CA LEU A 39 2.30 -6.35 11.03
C LEU A 39 3.82 -6.35 10.83
N ASP A 40 4.34 -5.52 9.93
CA ASP A 40 5.76 -5.43 9.61
C ASP A 40 6.62 -4.97 10.81
N ILE A 41 6.07 -4.12 11.70
CA ILE A 41 6.79 -3.66 12.90
C ILE A 41 6.79 -4.65 14.07
N LEU A 42 5.92 -5.66 14.04
CA LEU A 42 5.87 -6.73 15.04
C LEU A 42 6.57 -8.00 14.54
N LEU A 43 6.71 -8.15 13.23
CA LEU A 43 7.47 -9.17 12.54
C LEU A 43 8.85 -8.61 12.16
N ASP A 44 9.58 -8.08 13.14
CA ASP A 44 11.04 -7.94 13.03
C ASP A 44 11.63 -9.36 13.01
N ASP A 45 11.52 -10.04 11.87
CA ASP A 45 12.23 -11.30 11.65
C ASP A 45 13.72 -10.97 11.79
N PRO A 46 14.43 -11.52 12.79
CA PRO A 46 15.85 -11.22 12.95
C PRO A 46 16.56 -11.60 11.66
N PRO A 47 17.50 -10.76 11.16
CA PRO A 47 18.21 -11.05 9.93
C PRO A 47 18.77 -12.47 10.00
N ALA A 48 18.34 -13.31 9.05
CA ALA A 48 18.79 -14.69 8.98
C ALA A 48 20.32 -14.71 9.09
N PRO A 49 20.90 -15.53 9.99
CA PRO A 49 22.34 -15.59 10.15
C PRO A 49 22.97 -15.80 8.76
N PRO A 50 24.07 -15.10 8.43
CA PRO A 50 24.78 -15.31 7.18
C PRO A 50 24.99 -16.82 7.03
N GLN A 51 24.36 -17.43 6.02
CA GLN A 51 24.62 -18.83 5.74
C GLN A 51 26.12 -18.92 5.48
N PRO A 52 26.87 -19.71 6.27
CA PRO A 52 28.28 -19.89 6.02
C PRO A 52 28.37 -20.44 4.60
N THR A 53 28.91 -19.63 3.69
CA THR A 53 29.33 -20.06 2.36
C THR A 53 30.26 -21.22 2.60
N HIS A 54 29.75 -22.43 2.42
CA HIS A 54 30.56 -23.63 2.48
C HIS A 54 31.67 -23.42 1.45
N PRO A 55 32.94 -23.32 1.86
CA PRO A 55 34.02 -23.29 0.89
C PRO A 55 33.89 -24.61 0.15
N SER A 56 33.62 -24.53 -1.16
CA SER A 56 33.79 -25.66 -2.06
C SER A 56 35.25 -26.05 -1.96
N ASP A 57 35.49 -27.15 -1.26
CA ASP A 57 36.76 -27.83 -1.12
C ASP A 57 37.27 -28.19 -2.53
N PRO A 58 38.37 -27.60 -3.05
CA PRO A 58 38.93 -27.99 -4.32
C PRO A 58 39.90 -29.15 -4.07
N THR A 59 39.40 -30.25 -3.53
CA THR A 59 40.18 -31.47 -3.33
C THR A 59 39.39 -32.67 -3.82
N SER A 60 39.20 -32.76 -5.13
CA SER A 60 38.89 -34.02 -5.82
C SER A 60 39.14 -33.85 -7.31
N ASP A 61 40.41 -33.74 -7.70
CA ASP A 61 40.90 -34.17 -9.02
C ASP A 61 42.38 -34.52 -8.84
N ALA A 62 42.61 -35.70 -8.28
CA ALA A 62 43.82 -36.45 -8.52
C ALA A 62 43.50 -37.42 -9.66
N ASP A 63 43.99 -37.13 -10.86
CA ASP A 63 44.32 -38.07 -11.94
C ASP A 63 45.39 -37.44 -12.85
#